data_AF-A0A2H3RRG5-F1
#
_entry.id   AF-A0A2H3RRG5-F1
#
_cell.length_a   1.000
_cell.length_b   1.000
_cell.length_c   1.000
_cell.angle_alpha   90.00
_cell.angle_beta   90.00
_cell.angle_gamma   90.00
#
_symmetry.space_group_name_H-M   'P 1'
#
loop_
_entity.id
_entity.type
_entity.pdbx_description
1 polymer ?
#
loop_
_entity_poly.entity_id
_entity_poly.type
_entity_poly.pdbx_seq_one_letter_code
_entity_poly.pdbx_strand_id
1 'polypeptide(L)'
;MSPPIENGKLHCLQIGVPVTDTETTFALPNPEGYSATAESMSGETDTHEYWGSARDRIPRSQTDPLESDGWPSLKDDDFSSDPRGKLVTVEPHENLCLIRSGQVWENSTPAEIKSYNTEIKPTLDSGMEELTKNSQHFGCFSNRYMRIEDDYGNPVGKTWSISMWESLERLEKWSLTPKHKEIFGTQINHFNRMEREGEKANLNLWHELMVLRKKDQSFIYFNCHRKTGILSSVYR
;
A
#
# COMPACT_ATOMS: atom_id res chain seq x y z
N MET A 1 21.68 17.17 6.65
CA MET A 1 22.02 16.07 7.59
C MET A 1 21.11 14.92 7.25
N SER A 2 21.64 13.89 6.57
CA SER A 2 20.93 12.62 6.41
C SER A 2 20.66 12.04 7.81
N PRO A 3 19.51 11.40 8.05
CA PRO A 3 19.31 10.70 9.32
C PRO A 3 20.40 9.63 9.44
N PRO A 4 21.00 9.44 10.62
CA PRO A 4 21.89 8.32 10.83
C PRO A 4 21.13 7.02 10.55
N ILE A 5 21.73 6.11 9.79
CA ILE A 5 21.31 4.71 9.72
C ILE A 5 21.16 4.24 11.17
N GLU A 6 19.94 3.92 11.61
CA GLU A 6 19.68 3.45 12.97
C GLU A 6 20.42 2.12 13.18
N ASN A 7 21.65 2.19 13.69
CA ASN A 7 22.48 1.04 13.99
C ASN A 7 21.70 0.06 14.89
N GLY A 8 21.35 -1.10 14.31
CA GLY A 8 20.86 -2.26 15.05
C GLY A 8 19.35 -2.53 15.02
N LYS A 9 18.53 -1.84 14.22
CA LYS A 9 17.12 -2.24 13.99
C LYS A 9 16.98 -2.96 12.65
N LEU A 10 16.46 -4.18 12.68
CA LEU A 10 16.25 -5.00 11.49
C LEU A 10 14.84 -5.57 11.53
N HIS A 11 14.13 -5.53 10.42
CA HIS A 11 12.89 -6.28 10.26
C HIS A 11 12.85 -6.88 8.87
N CYS A 12 12.36 -8.10 8.78
CA CYS A 12 12.14 -8.81 7.54
C CYS A 12 10.65 -9.13 7.43
N LEU A 13 10.04 -8.60 6.38
CA LEU A 13 8.73 -9.03 5.91
C LEU A 13 8.98 -9.86 4.66
N GLN A 14 8.72 -11.15 4.74
CA GLN A 14 8.77 -12.04 3.58
C GLN A 14 7.37 -12.52 3.26
N ILE A 15 7.00 -12.40 1.99
CA ILE A 15 5.68 -12.75 1.47
C ILE A 15 5.91 -13.54 0.18
N GLY A 16 5.23 -14.67 0.03
CA GLY A 16 5.16 -15.40 -1.24
C GLY A 16 3.70 -15.51 -1.66
N VAL A 17 3.30 -14.93 -2.79
CA VAL A 17 1.88 -14.86 -3.16
C VAL A 17 1.64 -15.57 -4.49
N PRO A 18 0.69 -16.51 -4.58
CA PRO A 18 0.18 -16.96 -5.87
C PRO A 18 -0.42 -15.79 -6.64
N VAL A 19 -0.16 -15.69 -7.95
CA VAL A 19 -0.73 -14.63 -8.82
C VAL A 19 -2.27 -14.61 -8.77
N THR A 20 -2.90 -15.74 -8.45
CA THR A 20 -4.36 -15.83 -8.28
C THR A 20 -4.90 -15.04 -7.08
N ASP A 21 -4.04 -14.66 -6.14
CA ASP A 21 -4.39 -13.92 -4.92
C ASP A 21 -3.99 -12.44 -4.99
N THR A 22 -3.63 -11.95 -6.18
CA THR A 22 -3.19 -10.57 -6.41
C THR A 22 -3.99 -9.89 -7.50
N GLU A 23 -3.97 -8.55 -7.51
CA GLU A 23 -4.36 -7.74 -8.66
C GLU A 23 -3.45 -6.52 -8.80
N THR A 24 -3.47 -5.90 -9.97
CA THR A 24 -2.82 -4.62 -10.23
C THR A 24 -3.73 -3.73 -11.06
N THR A 25 -3.54 -2.42 -10.92
CA THR A 25 -4.12 -1.42 -11.81
C THR A 25 -3.13 -0.29 -12.04
N PHE A 26 -3.14 0.26 -13.25
CA PHE A 26 -2.24 1.32 -13.67
C PHE A 26 -2.98 2.32 -14.55
N ALA A 27 -2.80 3.61 -14.29
CA ALA A 27 -3.32 4.68 -15.14
C ALA A 27 -2.53 4.80 -16.46
N LEU A 28 -1.27 4.38 -16.48
CA LEU A 28 -0.40 4.38 -17.65
C LEU A 28 0.27 3.00 -17.81
N PRO A 29 0.64 2.58 -19.03
CA PRO A 29 1.27 1.27 -19.29
C PRO A 29 2.76 1.22 -18.87
N ASN A 30 3.08 1.78 -17.71
CA ASN A 30 4.41 1.86 -17.12
C ASN A 30 4.43 0.99 -15.85
N PRO A 31 4.91 -0.27 -15.94
CA PRO A 31 4.83 -1.20 -14.82
C PRO A 31 5.70 -0.74 -13.64
N GLU A 32 5.17 -0.98 -12.45
CA GLU A 32 5.84 -0.77 -11.17
C GLU A 32 5.58 -1.99 -10.28
N GLY A 33 6.28 -2.08 -9.15
CA GLY A 33 6.07 -3.17 -8.20
C GLY A 33 6.34 -4.55 -8.78
N TYR A 34 5.51 -5.54 -8.45
CA TYR A 34 5.71 -6.90 -8.97
C TYR A 34 5.38 -7.03 -10.46
N SER A 35 4.61 -6.10 -11.03
CA SER A 35 4.29 -6.10 -12.46
C SER A 35 5.51 -5.85 -13.34
N ALA A 36 6.61 -5.32 -12.79
CA ALA A 36 7.89 -5.23 -13.51
C ALA A 36 8.49 -6.60 -13.87
N THR A 37 8.00 -7.69 -13.26
CA THR A 37 8.40 -9.07 -13.57
C THR A 37 7.43 -9.79 -14.51
N ALA A 38 6.29 -9.16 -14.86
CA ALA A 38 5.32 -9.72 -15.78
C ALA A 38 5.82 -9.66 -17.22
N GLU A 39 5.29 -10.53 -18.08
CA GLU A 39 5.65 -10.57 -19.50
C GLU A 39 5.19 -9.31 -20.26
N SER A 40 4.02 -8.79 -19.93
CA SER A 40 3.43 -7.62 -20.57
C SER A 40 2.36 -6.94 -19.73
N MET A 41 2.09 -5.66 -20.01
CA MET A 41 0.88 -4.97 -19.56
C MET A 41 -0.34 -5.47 -20.34
N SER A 42 -1.52 -5.47 -19.71
CA SER A 42 -2.78 -5.71 -20.42
C SER A 42 -3.16 -4.54 -21.31
N GLY A 43 -4.17 -4.74 -22.15
CA GLY A 43 -4.93 -3.61 -22.72
C GLY A 43 -5.84 -2.96 -21.68
N GLU A 44 -6.72 -2.07 -22.15
CA GLU A 44 -7.80 -1.49 -21.36
C GLU A 44 -8.70 -2.60 -20.78
N THR A 45 -9.21 -2.36 -19.59
CA THR A 45 -10.14 -3.25 -18.87
C THR A 45 -11.40 -2.46 -18.54
N ASP A 46 -12.55 -3.13 -18.44
CA ASP A 46 -13.80 -2.54 -17.95
C ASP A 46 -13.99 -2.73 -16.42
N THR A 47 -13.10 -3.50 -15.80
CA THR A 47 -13.16 -3.85 -14.38
C THR A 47 -12.41 -2.80 -13.55
N HIS A 48 -12.82 -1.53 -13.65
CA HIS A 48 -12.27 -0.40 -12.89
C HIS A 48 -13.34 0.67 -12.61
N GLU A 49 -13.00 1.71 -11.83
CA GLU A 49 -13.87 2.88 -11.57
C GLU A 49 -15.21 2.63 -10.87
N TYR A 50 -15.45 1.44 -10.35
CA TYR A 50 -16.50 1.16 -9.37
C TYR A 50 -15.92 0.57 -8.07
N TRP A 51 -16.60 0.84 -6.95
CA TRP A 51 -16.26 0.27 -5.64
C TRP A 51 -16.53 -1.23 -5.64
N GLY A 52 -15.48 -2.03 -5.44
CA GLY A 52 -15.50 -3.49 -5.59
C GLY A 52 -14.66 -3.99 -6.77
N SER A 53 -14.31 -3.14 -7.74
CA SER A 53 -13.52 -3.55 -8.91
C SER A 53 -12.16 -4.15 -8.55
N ALA A 54 -11.52 -3.67 -7.48
CA ALA A 54 -10.29 -4.27 -6.96
C ALA A 54 -10.47 -5.75 -6.60
N ARG A 55 -11.55 -6.11 -5.91
CA ARG A 55 -11.86 -7.50 -5.60
C ARG A 55 -12.13 -8.32 -6.86
N ASP A 56 -12.86 -7.77 -7.81
CA ASP A 56 -13.20 -8.46 -9.06
C ASP A 56 -11.98 -8.73 -9.94
N ARG A 57 -10.91 -7.93 -9.81
CA ARG A 57 -9.63 -8.17 -10.49
C ARG A 57 -8.77 -9.26 -9.83
N ILE A 58 -9.07 -9.69 -8.59
CA ILE A 58 -8.35 -10.79 -7.92
C ILE A 58 -8.92 -12.12 -8.43
N PRO A 59 -8.18 -12.98 -9.13
CA PRO A 59 -8.73 -14.19 -9.73
C PRO A 59 -9.44 -15.13 -8.75
N ARG A 60 -8.91 -15.28 -7.53
CA ARG A 60 -9.51 -16.14 -6.49
C ARG A 60 -10.92 -15.68 -6.07
N SER A 61 -11.25 -14.39 -6.20
CA SER A 61 -12.54 -13.84 -5.77
C SER A 61 -13.75 -14.43 -6.52
N GLN A 62 -13.52 -15.05 -7.69
CA GLN A 62 -14.57 -15.74 -8.46
C GLN A 62 -15.19 -16.93 -7.72
N THR A 63 -14.47 -17.52 -6.76
CA THR A 63 -14.89 -18.75 -6.07
C THR A 63 -14.74 -18.71 -4.55
N ASP A 64 -14.15 -17.65 -4.02
CA ASP A 64 -13.80 -17.50 -2.61
C ASP A 64 -14.10 -16.05 -2.17
N PRO A 65 -14.84 -15.84 -1.07
CA PRO A 65 -15.19 -14.50 -0.59
C PRO A 65 -13.99 -13.72 -0.01
N LEU A 66 -12.81 -14.33 0.12
CA LEU A 66 -11.58 -13.73 0.64
C LEU A 66 -11.73 -13.23 2.09
N GLU A 67 -12.54 -13.92 2.89
CA GLU A 67 -12.79 -13.56 4.30
C GLU A 67 -11.54 -13.80 5.15
N SER A 68 -11.17 -12.82 5.98
CA SER A 68 -10.09 -12.99 6.95
C SER A 68 -10.50 -13.92 8.08
N ASP A 69 -9.59 -14.80 8.50
CA ASP A 69 -9.77 -15.66 9.67
C ASP A 69 -8.56 -15.57 10.60
N GLY A 70 -8.82 -15.41 11.89
CA GLY A 70 -7.83 -15.23 12.95
C GLY A 70 -7.37 -13.78 13.18
N TRP A 71 -6.31 -13.64 13.97
CA TRP A 71 -5.64 -12.37 14.29
C TRP A 71 -4.14 -12.61 14.42
N PRO A 72 -3.25 -11.64 14.11
CA PRO A 72 -1.82 -11.81 14.35
C PRO A 72 -1.55 -12.13 15.83
N SER A 73 -0.61 -13.03 16.11
CA SER A 73 -0.21 -13.35 17.48
C SER A 73 1.30 -13.51 17.61
N LEU A 74 1.84 -13.43 18.82
CA LEU A 74 3.26 -13.73 19.04
C LEU A 74 3.46 -15.24 19.02
N LYS A 75 4.55 -15.71 18.41
CA LYS A 75 4.85 -17.15 18.35
C LYS A 75 5.19 -17.75 19.71
N ASP A 76 5.93 -17.00 20.53
CA ASP A 76 6.46 -17.48 21.81
C ASP A 76 5.65 -16.96 23.02
N ASP A 77 4.48 -16.36 22.80
CA ASP A 77 3.61 -15.75 23.83
C ASP A 77 4.33 -14.76 24.80
N ASP A 78 5.50 -14.22 24.42
CA ASP A 78 6.22 -13.20 25.19
C ASP A 78 5.61 -11.81 24.98
N PHE A 79 4.53 -11.55 25.71
CA PHE A 79 3.85 -10.26 25.76
C PHE A 79 4.57 -9.21 26.61
N SER A 80 5.88 -9.33 26.90
CA SER A 80 6.62 -8.22 27.49
C SER A 80 6.34 -6.94 26.69
N SER A 81 6.16 -5.81 27.37
CA SER A 81 5.64 -4.59 26.73
C SER A 81 6.58 -3.96 25.70
N ASP A 82 7.84 -4.42 25.60
CA ASP A 82 8.86 -3.84 24.75
C ASP A 82 9.63 -4.90 23.92
N PRO A 83 9.45 -4.93 22.59
CA PRO A 83 10.18 -5.84 21.70
C PRO A 83 11.61 -5.37 21.38
N ARG A 84 12.06 -4.23 21.92
CA ARG A 84 13.44 -3.76 21.73
C ARG A 84 14.46 -4.73 22.33
N GLY A 85 15.56 -4.94 21.63
CA GLY A 85 16.60 -5.91 21.97
C GLY A 85 16.25 -7.39 21.75
N LYS A 86 15.05 -7.71 21.25
CA LYS A 86 14.57 -9.09 21.04
C LYS A 86 14.39 -9.44 19.58
N LEU A 87 14.48 -10.74 19.27
CA LEU A 87 13.96 -11.33 18.04
C LEU A 87 12.50 -11.72 18.29
N VAL A 88 11.59 -11.17 17.49
CA VAL A 88 10.15 -11.39 17.61
C VAL A 88 9.63 -11.97 16.31
N THR A 89 8.91 -13.08 16.40
CA THR A 89 8.19 -13.67 15.28
C THR A 89 6.70 -13.51 15.51
N VAL A 90 5.99 -12.97 14.52
CA VAL A 90 4.52 -12.85 14.55
C VAL A 90 3.93 -13.97 13.71
N GLU A 91 3.05 -14.75 14.32
CA GLU A 91 2.21 -15.72 13.63
C GLU A 91 1.14 -14.95 12.84
N PRO A 92 1.08 -15.13 11.50
CA PRO A 92 0.11 -14.46 10.65
C PRO A 92 -1.28 -15.08 10.78
N HIS A 93 -2.26 -14.43 10.16
CA HIS A 93 -3.62 -14.93 10.01
C HIS A 93 -4.00 -15.04 8.52
N GLU A 94 -5.15 -15.65 8.23
CA GLU A 94 -5.61 -15.90 6.87
C GLU A 94 -6.18 -14.62 6.24
N ASN A 95 -5.94 -14.44 4.93
CA ASN A 95 -6.44 -13.36 4.08
C ASN A 95 -6.14 -11.93 4.60
N LEU A 96 -4.94 -11.72 5.15
CA LEU A 96 -4.39 -10.39 5.38
C LEU A 96 -4.26 -9.66 4.05
N CYS A 97 -4.72 -8.41 3.95
CA CYS A 97 -4.63 -7.64 2.71
C CYS A 97 -3.43 -6.68 2.76
N LEU A 98 -2.53 -6.81 1.78
CA LEU A 98 -1.45 -5.86 1.55
C LEU A 98 -1.78 -5.01 0.32
N ILE A 99 -1.71 -3.69 0.47
CA ILE A 99 -1.75 -2.76 -0.67
C ILE A 99 -0.43 -2.01 -0.76
N ARG A 100 0.08 -1.89 -1.98
CA ARG A 100 1.05 -0.86 -2.33
C ARG A 100 0.45 0.04 -3.41
N SER A 101 0.31 1.32 -3.10
CA SER A 101 -0.24 2.31 -4.04
C SER A 101 0.77 3.41 -4.29
N GLY A 102 0.99 3.74 -5.56
CA GLY A 102 2.07 4.61 -5.97
C GLY A 102 1.67 5.78 -6.84
N GLN A 103 2.49 6.82 -6.77
CA GLN A 103 2.40 8.03 -7.58
C GLN A 103 3.78 8.28 -8.19
N VAL A 104 3.86 8.37 -9.51
CA VAL A 104 5.11 8.54 -10.24
C VAL A 104 4.97 9.71 -11.22
N TRP A 105 5.76 10.76 -11.01
CA TRP A 105 5.74 11.99 -11.80
C TRP A 105 7.10 12.29 -12.46
N GLU A 106 8.02 11.32 -12.50
CA GLU A 106 9.34 11.51 -13.12
C GLU A 106 9.27 11.93 -14.59
N ASN A 107 8.27 11.41 -15.31
CA ASN A 107 8.06 11.71 -16.72
C ASN A 107 7.05 12.85 -16.94
N SER A 108 6.61 13.51 -15.85
CA SER A 108 5.64 14.59 -15.90
C SER A 108 6.25 15.92 -16.34
N THR A 109 5.44 16.74 -17.00
CA THR A 109 5.85 18.09 -17.38
C THR A 109 6.01 18.97 -16.13
N PRO A 110 6.78 20.07 -16.18
CA PRO A 110 6.86 21.00 -15.05
C PRO A 110 5.51 21.53 -14.58
N ALA A 111 4.54 21.69 -15.49
CA ALA A 111 3.19 22.12 -15.18
C ALA A 111 2.40 21.03 -14.43
N GLU A 112 2.48 19.78 -14.89
CA GLU A 112 1.85 18.62 -14.24
C GLU A 112 2.46 18.35 -12.86
N ILE A 113 3.79 18.45 -12.72
CA ILE A 113 4.49 18.35 -11.42
C ILE A 113 4.01 19.45 -10.47
N LYS A 114 3.83 20.68 -10.95
CA LYS A 114 3.30 21.77 -10.14
C LYS A 114 1.89 21.43 -9.67
N SER A 115 0.99 21.01 -10.56
CA SER A 115 -0.37 20.60 -10.20
C SER A 115 -0.39 19.45 -9.21
N TYR A 116 0.41 18.40 -9.42
CA TYR A 116 0.54 17.29 -8.48
C TYR A 116 0.90 17.79 -7.07
N ASN A 117 1.89 18.66 -6.96
CA ASN A 117 2.35 19.18 -5.67
C ASN A 117 1.34 20.12 -5.00
N THR A 118 0.52 20.84 -5.76
CA THR A 118 -0.43 21.82 -5.21
C THR A 118 -1.83 21.27 -4.97
N GLU A 119 -2.24 20.24 -5.71
CA GLU A 119 -3.61 19.74 -5.71
C GLU A 119 -3.68 18.30 -5.17
N ILE A 120 -2.94 17.36 -5.76
CA ILE A 120 -3.05 15.93 -5.44
C ILE A 120 -2.30 15.58 -4.15
N LYS A 121 -1.02 15.96 -4.07
CA LYS A 121 -0.13 15.60 -2.98
C LYS A 121 -0.68 16.03 -1.61
N PRO A 122 -1.20 17.25 -1.41
CA PRO A 122 -1.74 17.65 -0.10
C PRO A 122 -2.92 16.79 0.35
N THR A 123 -3.85 16.46 -0.56
CA THR A 123 -4.99 15.60 -0.26
C THR A 123 -4.53 14.17 0.08
N LEU A 124 -3.56 13.64 -0.69
CA LEU A 124 -2.98 12.34 -0.43
C LEU A 124 -2.25 12.28 0.91
N ASP A 125 -1.39 13.27 1.20
CA ASP A 125 -0.63 13.38 2.44
C ASP A 125 -1.58 13.41 3.65
N SER A 126 -2.65 14.22 3.58
CA SER A 126 -3.69 14.28 4.60
C SER A 126 -4.41 12.93 4.79
N GLY A 127 -4.72 12.23 3.70
CA GLY A 127 -5.34 10.92 3.78
C GLY A 127 -4.47 9.83 4.39
N MET A 128 -3.18 9.81 4.03
CA MET A 128 -2.21 8.89 4.62
C MET A 128 -1.97 9.19 6.10
N GLU A 129 -1.98 10.46 6.50
CA GLU A 129 -1.88 10.87 7.90
C GLU A 129 -3.12 10.43 8.70
N GLU A 130 -4.32 10.64 8.18
CA GLU A 130 -5.57 10.20 8.83
C GLU A 130 -5.61 8.68 8.99
N LEU A 131 -5.28 7.95 7.93
CA LEU A 131 -5.22 6.49 7.96
C LEU A 131 -4.22 6.01 9.02
N THR A 132 -3.06 6.66 9.12
CA THR A 132 -2.05 6.30 10.12
C THR A 132 -2.53 6.58 11.55
N LYS A 133 -3.13 7.76 11.78
CA LYS A 133 -3.65 8.19 13.09
C LYS A 133 -4.81 7.30 13.58
N ASN A 134 -5.68 6.89 12.67
CA ASN A 134 -6.89 6.12 12.97
C ASN A 134 -6.79 4.65 12.51
N SER A 135 -5.57 4.15 12.32
CA SER A 135 -5.25 2.84 11.76
C SER A 135 -6.02 1.69 12.43
N GLN A 136 -6.06 1.67 13.77
CA GLN A 136 -6.84 0.69 14.55
C GLN A 136 -8.34 0.73 14.26
N HIS A 137 -8.94 1.92 14.10
CA HIS A 137 -10.37 2.06 13.80
C HIS A 137 -10.70 1.46 12.42
N PHE A 138 -9.81 1.66 11.45
CA PHE A 138 -9.99 1.16 10.09
C PHE A 138 -9.59 -0.31 9.89
N GLY A 139 -8.98 -0.96 10.88
CA GLY A 139 -8.42 -2.31 10.69
C GLY A 139 -7.14 -2.32 9.85
N CYS A 140 -6.41 -1.21 9.82
CA CYS A 140 -5.08 -1.11 9.20
C CYS A 140 -4.03 -1.36 10.28
N PHE A 141 -3.25 -2.44 10.17
CA PHE A 141 -2.18 -2.74 11.11
C PHE A 141 -0.99 -1.80 10.97
N SER A 142 -0.66 -1.46 9.73
CA SER A 142 0.46 -0.58 9.43
C SER A 142 0.20 0.18 8.15
N ASN A 143 0.50 1.48 8.16
CA ASN A 143 0.54 2.29 6.96
C ASN A 143 1.89 3.02 6.91
N ARG A 144 2.60 2.89 5.80
CA ARG A 144 3.87 3.57 5.54
C ARG A 144 3.75 4.33 4.24
N TYR A 145 3.79 5.65 4.32
CA TYR A 145 3.87 6.50 3.14
C TYR A 145 5.30 6.98 2.96
N MET A 146 5.93 6.55 1.88
CA MET A 146 7.36 6.62 1.66
C MET A 146 7.67 7.44 0.42
N ARG A 147 8.77 8.19 0.49
CA ARG A 147 9.41 8.80 -0.67
C ARG A 147 10.52 7.88 -1.15
N ILE A 148 10.58 7.68 -2.45
CA ILE A 148 11.57 6.79 -3.05
C ILE A 148 12.85 7.58 -3.29
N GLU A 149 13.98 6.92 -3.07
CA GLU A 149 15.32 7.48 -3.24
C GLU A 149 16.11 6.59 -4.21
N ASP A 150 17.08 7.18 -4.90
CA ASP A 150 18.05 6.46 -5.73
C ASP A 150 19.15 5.82 -4.85
N ASP A 151 20.10 5.12 -5.49
CA ASP A 151 21.21 4.46 -4.80
C ASP A 151 22.15 5.43 -4.05
N TYR A 152 22.03 6.74 -4.31
CA TYR A 152 22.80 7.80 -3.66
C TYR A 152 21.99 8.53 -2.56
N GLY A 153 20.75 8.12 -2.30
CA GLY A 153 19.85 8.77 -1.34
C GLY A 153 19.22 10.05 -1.86
N ASN A 154 19.23 10.31 -3.17
CA ASN A 154 18.53 11.45 -3.74
C ASN A 154 17.05 11.11 -3.94
N PRO A 155 16.13 12.02 -3.60
CA PRO A 155 14.71 11.78 -3.81
C PRO A 155 14.37 11.65 -5.30
N VAL A 156 13.67 10.57 -5.63
CA VAL A 156 13.13 10.29 -6.96
C VAL A 156 11.71 10.88 -7.05
N GLY A 157 11.22 11.13 -8.26
CA GLY A 157 9.86 11.60 -8.53
C GLY A 157 8.78 10.54 -8.29
N LYS A 158 8.86 9.83 -7.15
CA LYS A 158 7.94 8.75 -6.77
C LYS A 158 7.64 8.76 -5.28
N THR A 159 6.40 8.42 -4.95
CA THR A 159 5.97 8.06 -3.59
C THR A 159 5.15 6.79 -3.63
N TRP A 160 5.25 5.95 -2.60
CA TRP A 160 4.42 4.77 -2.40
C TRP A 160 3.84 4.75 -0.99
N SER A 161 2.57 4.39 -0.86
CA SER A 161 2.05 3.85 0.38
C SER A 161 2.19 2.34 0.37
N ILE A 162 2.54 1.75 1.51
CA ILE A 162 2.41 0.33 1.78
C ILE A 162 1.57 0.20 3.04
N SER A 163 0.43 -0.47 2.94
CA SER A 163 -0.40 -0.75 4.11
C SER A 163 -0.83 -2.20 4.22
N MET A 164 -0.82 -2.68 5.47
CA MET A 164 -1.24 -4.01 5.86
C MET A 164 -2.57 -3.89 6.59
N TRP A 165 -3.56 -4.63 6.13
CA TRP A 165 -4.95 -4.56 6.58
C TRP A 165 -5.40 -5.91 7.10
N GLU A 166 -6.22 -5.88 8.14
CA GLU A 166 -6.92 -7.05 8.69
C GLU A 166 -7.65 -7.84 7.60
N SER A 167 -8.23 -7.18 6.60
CA SER A 167 -8.85 -7.86 5.47
C SER A 167 -8.99 -6.95 4.26
N LEU A 168 -9.29 -7.54 3.09
CA LEU A 168 -9.67 -6.78 1.90
C LEU A 168 -10.94 -5.94 2.15
N GLU A 169 -11.90 -6.49 2.89
CA GLU A 169 -13.15 -5.78 3.22
C GLU A 169 -12.89 -4.51 4.05
N ARG A 170 -11.92 -4.53 4.96
CA ARG A 170 -11.53 -3.34 5.75
C ARG A 170 -10.95 -2.24 4.85
N LEU A 171 -10.10 -2.61 3.90
CA LEU A 171 -9.59 -1.68 2.90
C LEU A 171 -10.71 -1.12 2.02
N GLU A 172 -11.63 -1.97 1.54
CA GLU A 172 -12.78 -1.56 0.72
C GLU A 172 -13.67 -0.58 1.49
N LYS A 173 -13.96 -0.83 2.78
CA LYS A 173 -14.70 0.09 3.65
C LYS A 173 -13.98 1.42 3.83
N TRP A 174 -12.65 1.42 4.01
CA TRP A 174 -11.88 2.66 4.07
C TRP A 174 -11.94 3.43 2.76
N SER A 175 -11.90 2.73 1.62
CA SER A 175 -11.97 3.36 0.30
C SER A 175 -13.29 4.12 0.07
N LEU A 176 -14.36 3.73 0.78
CA LEU A 176 -15.67 4.37 0.74
C LEU A 176 -15.82 5.58 1.68
N THR A 177 -14.83 5.85 2.52
CA THR A 177 -14.86 7.00 3.45
C THR A 177 -14.77 8.33 2.69
N PRO A 178 -15.26 9.45 3.27
CA PRO A 178 -15.12 10.76 2.66
C PRO A 178 -13.68 11.12 2.32
N LYS A 179 -12.71 10.73 3.17
CA LYS A 179 -11.29 11.05 2.96
C LYS A 179 -10.73 10.37 1.72
N HIS A 180 -10.94 9.07 1.54
CA HIS A 180 -10.45 8.40 0.35
C HIS A 180 -11.19 8.88 -0.91
N LYS A 181 -12.50 9.13 -0.83
CA LYS A 181 -13.27 9.73 -1.93
C LYS A 181 -12.78 11.11 -2.34
N GLU A 182 -12.30 11.92 -1.39
CA GLU A 182 -11.63 13.19 -1.68
C GLU A 182 -10.36 12.98 -2.50
N ILE A 183 -9.49 12.04 -2.10
CA ILE A 183 -8.26 11.69 -2.85
C ILE A 183 -8.60 11.24 -4.27
N PHE A 184 -9.54 10.30 -4.41
CA PHE A 184 -9.99 9.78 -5.70
C PHE A 184 -10.56 10.91 -6.57
N GLY A 185 -11.44 11.75 -6.01
CA GLY A 185 -12.02 12.88 -6.72
C GLY A 185 -10.98 13.88 -7.21
N THR A 186 -9.96 14.20 -6.40
CA THR A 186 -8.86 15.08 -6.81
C THR A 186 -8.05 14.49 -7.96
N GLN A 187 -7.78 13.18 -7.94
CA GLN A 187 -7.05 12.50 -9.02
C GLN A 187 -7.86 12.48 -10.33
N ILE A 188 -9.15 12.11 -10.28
CA ILE A 188 -10.03 12.12 -11.44
C ILE A 188 -10.18 13.53 -12.02
N ASN A 189 -10.34 14.55 -11.17
CA ASN A 189 -10.42 15.95 -11.61
C ASN A 189 -9.15 16.41 -12.33
N HIS A 190 -7.97 15.94 -11.89
CA HIS A 190 -6.71 16.23 -12.56
C HIS A 190 -6.67 15.66 -13.98
N PHE A 191 -6.96 14.37 -14.16
CA PHE A 191 -6.98 13.73 -15.48
C PHE A 191 -8.03 14.35 -16.42
N ASN A 192 -9.25 14.58 -15.92
CA ASN A 192 -10.31 15.24 -16.68
C ASN A 192 -9.93 16.68 -17.09
N ARG A 193 -9.16 17.40 -16.27
CA ARG A 193 -8.67 18.74 -16.64
C ARG A 193 -7.65 18.63 -17.77
N MET A 194 -6.65 17.77 -17.64
CA MET A 194 -5.61 17.59 -18.65
C MET A 194 -6.22 17.20 -20.00
N GLU A 195 -7.17 16.28 -20.01
CA GLU A 195 -7.90 15.88 -21.23
C GLU A 195 -8.63 17.07 -21.87
N ARG A 196 -9.42 17.83 -21.09
CA ARG A 196 -10.13 19.02 -21.61
C ARG A 196 -9.19 20.10 -22.16
N GLU A 197 -7.99 20.22 -21.60
CA GLU A 197 -6.97 21.18 -22.02
C GLU A 197 -6.12 20.66 -23.20
N GLY A 198 -6.34 19.41 -23.62
CA GLY A 198 -5.56 18.78 -24.69
C GLY A 198 -4.12 18.46 -24.27
N GLU A 199 -3.85 18.39 -22.97
CA GLU A 199 -2.55 18.05 -22.40
C GLU A 199 -2.45 16.54 -22.13
N LYS A 200 -1.30 15.96 -22.45
CA LYS A 200 -1.03 14.55 -22.14
C LYS A 200 -0.64 14.41 -20.67
N ALA A 201 -1.46 13.71 -19.89
CA ALA A 201 -1.12 13.31 -18.53
C ALA A 201 0.00 12.25 -18.55
N ASN A 202 1.06 12.46 -17.76
CA ASN A 202 2.16 11.52 -17.58
C ASN A 202 2.32 11.07 -16.12
N LEU A 203 1.49 11.60 -15.21
CA LEU A 203 1.38 11.12 -13.84
C LEU A 203 0.90 9.66 -13.85
N ASN A 204 1.80 8.74 -13.52
CA ASN A 204 1.48 7.32 -13.42
C ASN A 204 1.01 7.01 -11.99
N LEU A 205 -0.31 6.85 -11.85
CA LEU A 205 -0.94 6.35 -10.63
C LEU A 205 -1.18 4.86 -10.77
N TRP A 206 -0.86 4.11 -9.73
CA TRP A 206 -1.01 2.66 -9.76
C TRP A 206 -1.25 2.10 -8.37
N HIS A 207 -1.73 0.86 -8.32
CA HIS A 207 -1.62 0.05 -7.12
C HIS A 207 -1.44 -1.42 -7.45
N GLU A 208 -0.98 -2.15 -6.45
CA GLU A 208 -0.98 -3.59 -6.41
C GLU A 208 -1.59 -4.05 -5.08
N LEU A 209 -2.49 -5.03 -5.14
CA LEU A 209 -3.10 -5.67 -3.98
C LEU A 209 -2.74 -7.14 -3.92
N MET A 210 -2.59 -7.63 -2.70
CA MET A 210 -2.35 -9.04 -2.40
C MET A 210 -3.20 -9.45 -1.21
N VAL A 211 -3.94 -10.56 -1.34
CA VAL A 211 -4.68 -11.17 -0.22
C VAL A 211 -3.95 -12.44 0.21
N LEU A 212 -3.23 -12.33 1.32
CA LEU A 212 -2.20 -13.26 1.73
C LEU A 212 -2.77 -14.41 2.54
N ARG A 213 -2.46 -15.64 2.13
CA ARG A 213 -2.77 -16.84 2.93
C ARG A 213 -1.85 -16.92 4.12
N LYS A 214 -2.28 -17.54 5.22
CA LYS A 214 -1.48 -17.62 6.45
C LYS A 214 -0.11 -18.24 6.21
N LYS A 215 -0.06 -19.34 5.45
CA LYS A 215 1.18 -20.10 5.14
C LYS A 215 2.20 -19.33 4.29
N ASP A 216 1.76 -18.26 3.66
CA ASP A 216 2.46 -17.51 2.61
C ASP A 216 3.09 -16.21 3.17
N GLN A 217 3.05 -16.05 4.50
CA GLN A 217 3.48 -14.86 5.24
C GLN A 217 4.55 -15.22 6.29
N SER A 218 5.58 -14.37 6.41
CA SER A 218 6.58 -14.45 7.46
C SER A 218 6.95 -13.06 7.98
N PHE A 219 6.77 -12.86 9.28
CA PHE A 219 6.97 -11.59 9.98
C PHE A 219 8.02 -11.75 11.08
N ILE A 220 9.23 -11.25 10.83
CA ILE A 220 10.35 -11.37 11.77
C ILE A 220 10.94 -9.98 12.06
N TYR A 221 11.04 -9.64 13.33
CA TYR A 221 11.51 -8.34 13.81
C TYR A 221 12.67 -8.53 14.78
N PHE A 222 13.71 -7.71 14.66
CA PHE A 222 14.81 -7.66 15.60
C PHE A 222 15.03 -6.22 16.08
N ASN A 223 14.99 -6.03 17.40
CA ASN A 223 15.24 -4.74 18.04
C ASN A 223 14.35 -3.59 17.52
N CYS A 224 13.10 -3.92 17.18
CA CYS A 224 12.14 -2.97 16.63
C CYS A 224 11.29 -2.34 17.73
N HIS A 225 10.70 -1.17 17.45
CA HIS A 225 9.71 -0.56 18.34
C HIS A 225 8.38 -1.31 18.20
N ARG A 226 7.57 -1.38 19.27
CA ARG A 226 6.28 -2.07 19.28
C ARG A 226 5.25 -1.60 18.23
N LYS A 227 5.46 -0.42 17.64
CA LYS A 227 4.62 0.14 16.56
C LYS A 227 5.14 -0.16 15.15
N THR A 228 6.20 -0.95 15.00
CA THR A 228 6.82 -1.23 13.70
C THR A 228 6.05 -2.33 12.96
N GLY A 229 5.54 -2.02 11.77
CA GLY A 229 4.88 -3.02 10.93
C GLY A 229 3.65 -3.62 11.60
N ILE A 230 3.55 -4.95 11.59
CA ILE A 230 2.43 -5.68 12.19
C ILE A 230 2.53 -5.78 13.73
N LEU A 231 3.67 -5.41 14.34
CA LEU A 231 3.86 -5.46 15.80
C LEU A 231 2.81 -4.62 16.55
N SER A 232 2.31 -3.56 15.92
CA SER A 232 1.23 -2.70 16.45
C SER A 232 -0.08 -3.44 16.72
N SER A 233 -0.30 -4.59 16.06
CA SER A 233 -1.51 -5.41 16.21
C SER A 233 -1.43 -6.38 17.39
N VAL A 234 -0.21 -6.71 17.84
CA VAL A 234 0.08 -7.68 18.91
C VAL A 234 0.55 -7.02 20.20
N TYR A 235 1.25 -5.88 20.11
CA TYR A 235 1.67 -5.09 21.27
C TYR A 235 0.80 -3.84 21.40
N ARG A 236 -0.07 -3.82 22.42
CA ARG A 236 -0.95 -2.68 22.76
C ARG A 236 -0.24 -1.66 23.67
#